data_AF-A0A936GDX5-F1
#
_entry.id   AF-A0A936GDX5-F1
#
_cell.length_a   1.000
_cell.length_b   1.000
_cell.length_c   1.000
_cell.angle_alpha   90.00
_cell.angle_beta   90.00
_cell.angle_gamma   90.00
#
_symmetry.space_group_name_H-M   'P 1'
#
loop_
_entity.id
_entity.type
_entity.pdbx_description
1 polymer ?
#
loop_
_entity_poly.entity_id
_entity_poly.type
_entity_poly.pdbx_seq_one_letter_code
_entity_poly.pdbx_strand_id
1 'polypeptide(L)'
;MAYPGDRVCIIRDITRRKIAEEAVKQTERHFKALIEKAPDGITLIGLNGRAQYISPSAKTMFGYDFEDAIAVDPVGIYSSRRPRVGSWYDK
;
A
#
# COMPACT_ATOMS: atom_id res chain seq x y z
N MET A 1 3.69 57.83 29.62
CA MET A 1 4.60 56.69 29.84
C MET A 1 3.82 55.43 29.48
N ALA A 2 4.03 54.88 28.29
CA ALA A 2 3.30 53.69 27.81
C ALA A 2 4.01 52.43 28.30
N TYR A 3 3.32 51.57 29.04
CA TYR A 3 3.87 50.28 29.47
C TYR A 3 3.90 49.33 28.26
N PRO A 4 5.04 48.68 27.97
CA PRO A 4 5.16 47.79 26.83
C PRO A 4 4.21 46.61 27.01
N GLY A 5 3.36 46.37 26.01
CA GLY A 5 2.29 45.37 26.08
C GLY A 5 2.80 43.97 26.41
N ASP A 6 2.18 43.35 27.42
CA ASP A 6 2.49 42.00 27.85
C ASP A 6 2.25 41.03 26.69
N ARG A 7 3.30 40.31 26.30
CA ARG A 7 3.22 39.25 25.30
C ARG A 7 2.80 37.97 25.98
N VAL A 8 1.65 37.42 25.57
CA VAL A 8 1.20 36.10 25.99
C VAL A 8 1.66 35.07 24.97
N CYS A 9 2.39 34.05 25.41
CA CYS A 9 2.73 32.88 24.60
C CYS A 9 2.06 31.64 25.19
N ILE A 10 1.44 30.83 24.34
CA ILE A 10 0.88 29.53 24.71
C ILE A 10 1.72 28.46 24.01
N ILE A 11 2.37 27.62 24.81
CA ILE A 11 3.15 26.48 24.32
C ILE A 11 2.36 25.23 24.64
N ARG A 12 2.02 24.44 23.62
CA ARG A 12 1.40 23.13 23.77
C ARG A 12 2.41 22.07 23.42
N ASP A 13 2.71 21.20 24.38
CA ASP A 13 3.47 19.99 24.11
C ASP A 13 2.66 19.06 23.20
N ILE A 14 3.21 18.78 22.01
CA ILE A 14 2.65 17.86 21.02
C ILE A 14 3.54 16.65 20.77
N THR A 15 4.54 16.42 21.62
CA THR A 15 5.57 15.39 21.45
C THR A 15 4.92 14.02 21.27
N ARG A 16 3.96 13.67 22.15
CA ARG A 16 3.26 12.38 22.07
C ARG A 16 2.51 12.18 20.75
N ARG A 17 1.82 13.23 20.27
CA ARG A 17 1.09 13.17 18.99
C ARG A 17 2.06 12.95 17.83
N LYS A 18 3.19 13.66 17.83
CA LYS A 18 4.20 13.55 16.77
C LYS A 18 4.86 12.17 16.71
N ILE A 19 5.15 11.57 17.87
CA ILE A 19 5.68 10.21 17.94
C ILE A 19 4.69 9.20 17.35
N ALA A 20 3.40 9.31 17.69
CA ALA A 20 2.38 8.43 17.16
C ALA A 20 2.19 8.60 15.63
N GLU A 21 2.14 9.85 15.15
CA GLU A 21 2.06 10.15 13.71
C GLU A 21 3.24 9.55 12.93
N GLU A 22 4.46 9.64 13.48
CA GLU A 22 5.65 9.12 12.80
C GLU A 22 5.70 7.58 12.83
N ALA A 23 5.30 6.95 13.94
CA ALA A 23 5.23 5.49 14.04
C ALA A 23 4.28 4.89 12.99
N VAL A 24 3.12 5.52 12.76
CA VAL A 24 2.18 5.11 11.70
C VAL A 24 2.83 5.25 10.32
N LYS A 25 3.41 6.41 10.02
CA LYS A 25 4.09 6.65 8.72
C LYS A 25 5.24 5.69 8.47
N GLN A 26 6.03 5.38 9.51
CA GLN A 26 7.13 4.45 9.40
C GLN A 26 6.63 3.04 9.07
N THR A 27 5.55 2.61 9.74
CA THR A 27 4.93 1.32 9.49
C THR A 27 4.35 1.24 8.07
N GLU A 28 3.63 2.27 7.62
CA GLU A 28 3.09 2.36 6.26
C GLU A 28 4.20 2.30 5.20
N ARG A 29 5.27 3.06 5.38
CA ARG A 29 6.43 3.05 4.47
C ARG A 29 7.10 1.68 4.44
N HIS A 30 7.26 1.05 5.59
CA HIS A 30 7.88 -0.26 5.67
C HIS A 30 7.04 -1.32 4.94
N PHE A 31 5.74 -1.36 5.22
CA PHE A 31 4.81 -2.27 4.56
C PHE A 31 4.76 -2.04 3.05
N LYS A 32 4.68 -0.77 2.61
CA LYS A 32 4.72 -0.40 1.19
C LYS A 32 6.01 -0.87 0.53
N ALA A 33 7.17 -0.64 1.17
CA ALA A 33 8.45 -1.08 0.63
C ALA A 33 8.57 -2.60 0.52
N LEU A 34 8.00 -3.35 1.48
CA LEU A 34 7.96 -4.81 1.42
C LEU A 34 7.13 -5.30 0.23
N ILE A 35 5.93 -4.75 0.05
CA ILE A 35 5.04 -5.14 -1.05
C ILE A 35 5.62 -4.75 -2.41
N GLU A 36 6.16 -3.54 -2.55
CA GLU A 36 6.69 -3.06 -3.83
C GLU A 36 7.94 -3.81 -4.28
N LYS A 37 8.74 -4.31 -3.32
CA LYS A 37 9.99 -5.03 -3.60
C LYS A 37 9.86 -6.54 -3.53
N ALA A 38 8.71 -7.07 -3.10
CA ALA A 38 8.48 -8.50 -3.08
C ALA A 38 8.57 -9.06 -4.51
N PRO A 39 9.26 -10.19 -4.73
CA PRO A 39 9.29 -10.81 -6.06
C PRO A 39 7.91 -11.39 -6.45
N ASP A 40 7.06 -11.67 -5.47
CA ASP A 40 5.73 -12.21 -5.68
C ASP A 40 4.74 -11.13 -6.15
N GLY A 41 3.81 -11.55 -7.00
CA GLY A 41 2.68 -10.72 -7.39
C GLY A 41 1.69 -10.59 -6.23
N ILE A 42 1.47 -9.36 -5.76
CA ILE A 42 0.53 -9.06 -4.68
C ILE A 42 -0.60 -8.21 -5.25
N THR A 43 -1.85 -8.61 -5.00
CA THR A 43 -3.04 -7.87 -5.40
C THR A 43 -3.95 -7.69 -4.20
N LEU A 44 -4.41 -6.45 -3.97
CA LEU A 44 -5.46 -6.17 -3.00
C LEU A 44 -6.79 -6.17 -3.72
N ILE A 45 -7.73 -7.01 -3.29
CA ILE A 45 -9.05 -7.14 -3.90
C ILE A 45 -10.09 -6.59 -2.93
N GLY A 46 -10.92 -5.66 -3.41
CA GLY A 46 -12.04 -5.13 -2.65
C GLY A 46 -13.19 -6.14 -2.56
N LEU A 47 -14.14 -5.89 -1.65
CA LEU A 47 -15.34 -6.73 -1.50
C LEU A 47 -16.22 -6.77 -2.76
N ASN A 48 -16.07 -5.80 -3.66
CA ASN A 48 -16.71 -5.77 -4.98
C ASN A 48 -16.01 -6.65 -6.02
N GLY A 49 -15.00 -7.42 -5.63
CA GLY A 49 -14.21 -8.29 -6.51
C GLY A 49 -13.25 -7.54 -7.44
N ARG A 50 -13.06 -6.23 -7.29
CA ARG A 50 -12.15 -5.43 -8.12
C ARG A 50 -10.80 -5.24 -7.44
N ALA A 51 -9.73 -5.23 -8.23
CA ALA A 51 -8.42 -4.85 -7.72
C ALA A 51 -8.44 -3.40 -7.23
N GLN A 52 -7.92 -3.17 -6.03
CA GLN A 52 -7.67 -1.85 -5.44
C GLN A 52 -6.18 -1.50 -5.48
N TYR A 53 -5.32 -2.50 -5.58
CA TYR A 53 -3.88 -2.33 -5.68
C TYR A 53 -3.24 -3.55 -6.35
N ILE A 54 -2.17 -3.32 -7.13
CA ILE A 54 -1.34 -4.36 -7.74
C ILE A 54 0.13 -3.98 -7.55
N SER A 55 0.94 -4.92 -7.06
CA SER A 55 2.37 -4.70 -6.89
C SER A 55 3.08 -4.56 -8.24
N PRO A 56 4.20 -3.82 -8.32
CA PRO A 56 4.99 -3.73 -9.54
C PRO A 56 5.39 -5.11 -10.09
N SER A 57 5.74 -6.04 -9.20
CA SER A 57 6.08 -7.42 -9.58
C SER A 57 4.91 -8.16 -10.22
N ALA A 58 3.69 -7.98 -9.74
CA ALA A 58 2.50 -8.54 -10.40
C ALA A 58 2.31 -7.97 -11.82
N LYS A 59 2.55 -6.66 -12.01
CA LYS A 59 2.53 -6.04 -13.35
C LYS A 59 3.59 -6.67 -14.26
N THR A 60 4.81 -6.92 -13.77
CA THR A 60 5.85 -7.59 -14.55
C THR A 60 5.50 -9.06 -14.86
N MET A 61 4.92 -9.78 -13.90
CA MET A 61 4.56 -11.20 -14.06
C MET A 61 3.40 -11.41 -15.04
N PHE A 62 2.37 -10.57 -14.96
CA PHE A 62 1.12 -10.76 -15.71
C PHE A 62 0.98 -9.83 -16.91
N GLY A 63 1.74 -8.72 -16.98
CA GLY A 63 1.79 -7.81 -18.12
C GLY A 63 0.61 -6.83 -18.21
N TYR A 64 -0.24 -6.73 -17.19
CA TYR A 64 -1.38 -5.80 -17.15
C TYR A 64 -1.03 -4.54 -16.36
N ASP A 65 -1.43 -3.38 -16.86
CA ASP A 65 -1.36 -2.14 -16.08
C ASP A 65 -2.44 -2.13 -14.99
N PHE A 66 -2.21 -1.32 -13.95
CA PHE A 66 -3.14 -1.19 -12.84
C PHE A 66 -4.53 -0.75 -13.31
N GLU A 67 -4.59 0.16 -14.29
CA GLU A 67 -5.83 0.69 -14.87
C GLU A 67 -6.64 -0.41 -15.59
N ASP A 68 -5.97 -1.31 -16.32
CA ASP A 68 -6.62 -2.43 -16.99
C ASP A 68 -7.14 -3.47 -15.98
N ALA A 69 -6.42 -3.64 -14.88
CA ALA A 69 -6.73 -4.66 -13.89
C ALA A 69 -7.79 -4.24 -12.84
N ILE A 70 -8.03 -2.95 -12.63
CA ILE A 70 -9.18 -2.46 -11.84
C ILE A 70 -10.51 -2.78 -12.55
N ALA A 71 -10.50 -2.86 -13.88
CA ALA A 71 -11.68 -3.17 -14.69
C ALA A 71 -12.00 -4.66 -14.77
N VAL A 72 -11.07 -5.53 -14.37
CA VAL A 72 -11.16 -6.98 -14.56
C VAL A 72 -11.21 -7.68 -13.20
N ASP A 73 -11.98 -8.76 -13.11
CA ASP A 73 -11.93 -9.67 -11.97
C ASP A 73 -10.51 -10.27 -11.87
N PRO A 74 -9.79 -10.05 -10.75
CA PRO A 74 -8.43 -10.56 -10.58
C PRO A 74 -8.37 -12.08 -10.71
N VAL A 75 -9.43 -12.81 -10.32
CA VAL A 75 -9.50 -14.28 -10.50
C VAL A 75 -9.49 -14.64 -12.00
N GLY A 76 -10.15 -13.84 -12.83
CA GLY A 76 -10.01 -13.85 -14.28
C GLY A 76 -8.56 -13.66 -14.76
N ILE A 77 -7.81 -12.70 -14.20
CA ILE A 77 -6.41 -12.43 -14.60
C ILE A 77 -5.51 -13.64 -14.30
N TYR A 78 -5.61 -14.22 -13.10
CA TYR A 78 -4.81 -15.38 -12.72
C TYR A 78 -5.23 -16.66 -13.48
N SER A 79 -6.49 -16.76 -13.92
CA SER A 79 -6.97 -17.92 -14.68
C SER A 79 -6.71 -17.83 -16.20
N SER A 80 -6.52 -16.62 -16.75
CA SER A 80 -6.33 -16.38 -18.19
C SER A 80 -4.95 -16.79 -18.73
N ARG A 81 -3.93 -16.93 -17.87
CA ARG A 81 -2.61 -17.47 -18.24
C ARG A 81 -2.38 -18.74 -17.46
N ARG A 82 -2.78 -19.91 -18.01
CA ARG A 82 -2.32 -21.20 -17.48
C ARG A 82 -0.79 -21.24 -17.60
N PRO A 83 0.00 -21.22 -16.51
CA PRO A 83 1.37 -21.65 -16.62
C PRO A 83 1.32 -23.15 -16.97
N ARG A 84 2.33 -23.66 -17.67
CA ARG A 84 2.68 -25.09 -17.58
C ARG A 84 3.09 -25.35 -16.12
N VAL A 85 2.12 -25.45 -15.21
CA VAL A 85 2.37 -25.85 -13.83
C VAL A 85 2.73 -27.33 -13.92
N GLY A 86 4.03 -27.60 -14.00
CA GLY A 86 4.54 -28.88 -13.53
C GLY A 86 4.23 -28.96 -12.04
N SER A 87 3.16 -29.70 -11.70
CA SER A 87 3.04 -30.48 -10.47
C SER A 87 3.52 -29.81 -9.17
N TRP A 88 2.78 -28.83 -8.64
CA TRP A 88 2.96 -28.35 -7.26
C TRP A 88 1.71 -28.52 -6.37
N TYR A 89 0.64 -29.13 -6.89
CA TYR A 89 -0.51 -29.63 -6.11
C TYR A 89 -0.68 -31.14 -6.37
N ASP A 90 0.40 -31.87 -6.17
CA ASP A 90 0.33 -33.31 -5.95
C ASP A 90 1.42 -33.69 -4.94
N LYS A 91 1.10 -33.48 -3.66
CA LYS A 91 1.51 -34.25 -2.47
C LYS A 91 0.80 -33.73 -1.23
#